data_AF-A0A3B8T5E2-F1
#
_entry.id   AF-A0A3B8T5E2-F1
#
_cell.length_a   1.000
_cell.length_b   1.000
_cell.length_c   1.000
_cell.angle_alpha   90.00
_cell.angle_beta   90.00
_cell.angle_gamma   90.00
#
_symmetry.space_group_name_H-M   'P 1'
#
loop_
_entity.id
_entity.type
_entity.pdbx_description
1 polymer ?
#
loop_
_entity_poly.entity_id
_entity_poly.type
_entity_poly.pdbx_seq_one_letter_code
_entity_poly.pdbx_strand_id
1 'polypeptide(L)'
;MDWVGVDPLHQVVSRDEAMLRSPWLQVDWQSAPPESGHYFWWDEQGLALKSADFDSRSSVHIDFVGGAQARRVKAVTGEALTRALGCQKGLRPAIVDTTAGLGGDLSVLANIGCHVLAMERHPVIAALFNDAFRRAQEAEIPWCDRVNFQQTDSTEVVSRVSHGVIYLDPMFPKERKAA
;
A
#
# COMPACT_ATOMS: atom_id res chain seq x y z
N MET A 1 -8.67 -6.22 17.57
CA MET A 1 -9.01 -4.79 17.62
C MET A 1 -9.83 -4.58 16.38
N ASP A 2 -11.10 -4.29 16.60
CA ASP A 2 -12.11 -4.38 15.54
C ASP A 2 -12.19 -2.98 14.91
N TRP A 3 -11.97 -2.92 13.60
CA TRP A 3 -11.95 -1.67 12.86
C TRP A 3 -13.36 -1.31 12.43
N VAL A 4 -13.73 -0.03 12.49
CA VAL A 4 -15.01 0.41 11.94
C VAL A 4 -14.87 0.60 10.43
N GLY A 5 -15.76 -0.05 9.67
CA GLY A 5 -15.90 0.12 8.23
C GLY A 5 -17.16 0.91 7.89
N VAL A 6 -17.03 2.00 7.15
CA VAL A 6 -18.14 2.87 6.76
C VAL A 6 -18.35 2.77 5.25
N ASP A 7 -19.53 2.30 4.87
CA ASP A 7 -20.01 2.20 3.49
C ASP A 7 -21.41 2.83 3.46
N PRO A 8 -21.48 4.15 3.26
CA PRO A 8 -22.71 4.94 3.47
C PRO A 8 -23.76 4.70 2.39
N LEU A 9 -23.35 4.24 1.22
CA LEU A 9 -24.24 4.04 0.07
C LEU A 9 -24.59 2.57 -0.15
N HIS A 10 -24.12 1.66 0.73
CA HIS A 10 -24.25 0.21 0.54
C HIS A 10 -23.80 -0.24 -0.86
N GLN A 11 -22.85 0.49 -1.44
CA GLN A 11 -22.39 0.29 -2.81
C GLN A 11 -21.38 -0.83 -2.91
N VAL A 12 -20.87 -1.30 -1.76
CA VAL A 12 -19.98 -2.44 -1.70
C VAL A 12 -20.82 -3.71 -1.87
N VAL A 13 -20.86 -4.23 -3.10
CA VAL A 13 -21.44 -5.56 -3.40
C VAL A 13 -20.75 -6.68 -2.60
N SER A 14 -19.53 -6.44 -2.09
CA SER A 14 -18.71 -7.49 -1.49
C SER A 14 -17.89 -7.08 -0.25
N ARG A 15 -18.57 -6.64 0.82
CA ARG A 15 -17.94 -6.60 2.16
C ARG A 15 -17.27 -7.92 2.49
N ASP A 16 -17.86 -9.03 2.05
CA ASP A 16 -17.30 -10.37 2.18
C ASP A 16 -16.08 -10.62 1.27
N GLU A 17 -16.10 -10.23 -0.02
CA GLU A 17 -14.89 -10.41 -0.88
C GLU A 17 -13.75 -9.47 -0.46
N ALA A 18 -14.08 -8.29 0.04
CA ALA A 18 -13.12 -7.38 0.65
C ALA A 18 -12.40 -8.05 1.81
N MET A 19 -13.15 -8.73 2.68
CA MET A 19 -12.61 -9.45 3.82
C MET A 19 -11.88 -10.74 3.41
N LEU A 20 -12.28 -11.42 2.33
CA LEU A 20 -11.54 -12.57 1.79
C LEU A 20 -10.08 -12.22 1.41
N ARG A 21 -9.83 -10.97 1.01
CA ARG A 21 -8.50 -10.48 0.62
C ARG A 21 -7.70 -9.90 1.78
N SER A 22 -8.36 -9.61 2.90
CA SER A 22 -7.73 -9.15 4.14
C SER A 22 -8.26 -9.96 5.33
N PRO A 23 -8.09 -11.30 5.35
CA PRO A 23 -8.69 -12.17 6.36
C PRO A 23 -8.15 -11.92 7.77
N TRP A 24 -7.02 -11.23 7.87
CA TRP A 24 -6.42 -10.78 9.14
C TRP A 24 -7.06 -9.51 9.71
N LEU A 25 -7.90 -8.81 8.93
CA LEU A 25 -8.51 -7.55 9.34
C LEU A 25 -9.98 -7.79 9.71
N GLN A 26 -10.31 -7.59 10.97
CA GLN A 26 -11.70 -7.65 11.45
C GLN A 26 -12.32 -6.26 11.32
N VAL A 27 -13.43 -6.17 10.59
CA VAL A 27 -14.14 -4.91 10.30
C VAL A 27 -15.60 -5.02 10.70
N ASP A 28 -16.01 -4.14 11.62
CA ASP A 28 -17.40 -3.94 12.02
C ASP A 28 -18.03 -2.86 11.13
N TRP A 29 -18.95 -3.27 10.27
CA TRP A 29 -19.57 -2.39 9.29
C TRP A 29 -20.66 -1.52 9.90
N GLN A 30 -20.59 -0.23 9.63
CA GLN A 30 -21.54 0.78 10.07
C GLN A 30 -21.99 1.66 8.89
N SER A 31 -23.15 2.30 9.06
CA SER A 31 -23.71 3.24 8.06
C SER A 31 -23.22 4.68 8.25
N ALA A 32 -22.55 4.99 9.37
CA ALA A 32 -22.04 6.31 9.70
C ALA A 32 -20.63 6.24 10.30
N PRO A 33 -19.83 7.32 10.18
CA PRO A 33 -18.54 7.44 10.87
C PRO A 33 -18.66 7.32 12.39
N PRO A 34 -17.64 6.75 13.07
CA PRO A 34 -17.57 6.79 14.53
C PRO A 34 -17.36 8.22 15.03
N GLU A 35 -17.64 8.46 16.30
CA GLU A 35 -17.50 9.78 16.93
C GLU A 35 -16.04 10.23 17.11
N SER A 36 -15.09 9.29 17.13
CA SER A 36 -13.66 9.56 17.33
C SER A 36 -12.78 8.51 16.67
N GLY A 37 -11.50 8.84 16.47
CA GLY A 37 -10.50 7.91 15.99
C GLY A 37 -10.57 7.59 14.49
N HIS A 38 -9.75 6.61 14.11
CA HIS A 38 -9.59 6.20 12.71
C HIS A 38 -10.61 5.14 12.30
N TYR A 39 -11.06 5.22 11.05
CA TYR A 39 -12.01 4.28 10.48
C TYR A 39 -11.78 4.10 8.98
N PHE A 40 -12.24 2.97 8.45
CA PHE A 40 -12.25 2.72 7.02
C PHE A 40 -13.45 3.38 6.36
N TRP A 41 -13.21 4.02 5.23
CA TRP A 41 -14.23 4.52 4.34
C TRP A 41 -14.14 3.79 3.02
N TRP A 42 -15.26 3.30 2.52
CA TRP A 42 -15.32 2.62 1.23
C TRP A 42 -16.35 3.30 0.34
N ASP A 43 -15.91 3.68 -0.85
CA ASP A 43 -16.77 4.18 -1.92
C ASP A 43 -16.29 3.68 -3.30
N GLU A 44 -16.82 4.26 -4.38
CA GLU A 44 -16.48 3.92 -5.76
C GLU A 44 -14.99 4.09 -6.10
N GLN A 45 -14.24 4.90 -5.34
CA GLN A 45 -12.79 5.08 -5.52
C GLN A 45 -11.99 3.97 -4.82
N GLY A 46 -12.62 3.20 -3.93
CA GLY A 46 -12.02 2.10 -3.19
C GLY A 46 -11.86 2.40 -1.70
N LEU A 47 -10.97 1.65 -1.05
CA LEU A 47 -10.75 1.73 0.39
C LEU A 47 -9.89 2.93 0.76
N ALA A 48 -10.30 3.68 1.78
CA ALA A 48 -9.53 4.77 2.37
C ALA A 48 -9.55 4.69 3.90
N LEU A 49 -8.51 5.21 4.54
CA LEU A 49 -8.47 5.45 5.98
C LEU A 49 -8.81 6.92 6.24
N LYS A 50 -9.78 7.16 7.13
CA LYS A 50 -10.18 8.50 7.59
C LYS A 50 -10.01 8.62 9.09
N SER A 51 -10.19 9.83 9.61
CA SER A 51 -10.25 10.11 11.05
C SER A 51 -11.46 11.00 11.34
N ALA A 52 -12.20 10.67 12.40
CA ALA A 52 -13.24 11.55 12.92
C ALA A 52 -12.64 12.82 13.56
N ASP A 53 -11.34 12.79 13.90
CA ASP A 53 -10.64 13.89 14.56
C ASP A 53 -10.02 14.90 13.57
N PHE A 54 -10.07 14.62 12.26
CA PHE A 54 -9.53 15.50 11.20
C PHE A 54 -10.64 15.98 10.25
N ASP A 55 -10.31 16.97 9.41
CA ASP A 55 -11.20 17.42 8.33
C ASP A 55 -11.66 16.21 7.50
N SER A 56 -12.96 16.11 7.24
CA SER A 56 -13.60 14.96 6.58
C SER A 56 -13.10 14.69 5.15
N ARG A 57 -12.42 15.67 4.54
CA ARG A 57 -11.75 15.54 3.23
C ARG A 57 -10.36 14.90 3.34
N SER A 58 -9.79 14.84 4.54
CA SER A 58 -8.49 14.20 4.78
C SER A 58 -8.66 12.69 4.79
N SER A 59 -7.88 12.02 3.93
CA SER A 59 -7.86 10.57 3.88
C SER A 59 -6.48 10.07 3.47
N VAL A 60 -6.19 8.83 3.86
CA VAL A 60 -5.13 8.03 3.25
C VAL A 60 -5.79 7.07 2.29
N HIS A 61 -5.55 7.27 1.00
CA HIS A 61 -6.07 6.44 -0.08
C HIS A 61 -4.93 6.11 -1.05
N ILE A 62 -4.85 4.85 -1.47
CA ILE A 62 -3.82 4.39 -2.40
C ILE A 62 -4.46 4.21 -3.78
N ASP A 63 -3.89 4.84 -4.81
CA ASP A 63 -4.38 4.73 -6.19
C ASP A 63 -3.22 4.62 -7.17
N PHE A 64 -3.05 3.42 -7.72
CA PHE A 64 -2.02 3.12 -8.71
C PHE A 64 -2.48 3.34 -10.16
N VAL A 65 -3.77 3.57 -10.38
CA VAL A 65 -4.36 3.78 -11.70
C VAL A 65 -4.35 5.28 -12.05
N GLY A 66 -4.72 6.11 -11.08
CA GLY A 66 -4.81 7.57 -11.21
C GLY A 66 -4.01 8.36 -10.17
N GLY A 67 -4.27 9.67 -10.13
CA GLY A 67 -3.78 10.55 -9.05
C GLY A 67 -2.25 10.76 -9.01
N ALA A 68 -1.75 11.16 -7.84
CA ALA A 68 -0.33 11.48 -7.63
C ALA A 68 0.58 10.24 -7.70
N GLN A 69 0.10 9.08 -7.23
CA GLN A 69 0.88 7.86 -7.20
C GLN A 69 1.06 7.26 -8.61
N ALA A 70 0.00 7.15 -9.42
CA ALA A 70 0.16 6.73 -10.82
C ALA A 70 1.08 7.68 -11.62
N ARG A 71 1.04 9.00 -11.35
CA ARG A 71 1.97 9.97 -11.93
C ARG A 71 3.42 9.71 -11.49
N ARG A 72 3.65 9.41 -10.21
CA ARG A 72 4.99 9.06 -9.69
C ARG A 72 5.54 7.81 -10.35
N VAL A 73 4.73 6.77 -10.51
CA VAL A 73 5.12 5.52 -11.18
C VAL A 73 5.59 5.75 -12.61
N LYS A 74 4.89 6.62 -13.35
CA LYS A 74 5.22 6.97 -14.74
C LYS A 74 6.37 7.96 -14.85
N ALA A 75 6.67 8.71 -13.79
CA ALA A 75 7.74 9.68 -13.80
C ALA A 75 9.11 8.98 -13.77
N VAL A 76 10.01 9.36 -14.67
CA VAL A 76 11.42 8.88 -14.73
C VAL A 76 12.27 9.44 -13.56
N THR A 77 11.63 9.82 -12.45
CA THR A 77 12.24 10.50 -11.28
C THR A 77 12.77 9.53 -10.24
N GLY A 78 12.62 8.22 -10.44
CA GLY A 78 13.22 7.20 -9.59
C GLY A 78 14.74 7.12 -9.66
N GLU A 79 15.46 7.98 -10.40
CA GLU A 79 16.90 7.82 -10.63
C GLU A 79 17.75 7.69 -9.35
N ALA A 80 17.41 8.42 -8.28
CA ALA A 80 18.12 8.26 -7.01
C ALA A 80 17.87 6.88 -6.38
N LEU A 81 16.60 6.48 -6.27
CA LEU A 81 16.17 5.19 -5.75
C LEU A 81 16.73 4.03 -6.60
N THR A 82 16.58 4.11 -7.91
CA THR A 82 16.97 3.05 -8.85
C THR A 82 18.48 2.93 -8.95
N ARG A 83 19.25 4.03 -8.90
CA ARG A 83 20.72 3.97 -8.79
C ARG A 83 21.17 3.37 -7.46
N ALA A 84 20.54 3.76 -6.34
CA ALA A 84 20.86 3.21 -5.03
C ALA A 84 20.65 1.69 -4.97
N LEU A 85 19.63 1.20 -5.68
CA LEU A 85 19.32 -0.22 -5.78
C LEU A 85 20.04 -0.94 -6.93
N GLY A 86 20.97 -0.27 -7.63
CA GLY A 86 21.82 -0.89 -8.65
C GLY A 86 21.12 -1.13 -10.00
N CYS A 87 19.98 -0.52 -10.26
CA CYS A 87 19.29 -0.61 -11.55
C CYS A 87 20.08 0.12 -12.64
N GLN A 88 20.46 -0.59 -13.70
CA GLN A 88 21.25 -0.06 -14.82
C GLN A 88 20.73 -0.61 -16.16
N LYS A 89 21.24 -0.13 -17.29
CA LYS A 89 20.80 -0.65 -18.61
C LYS A 89 21.02 -2.17 -18.68
N GLY A 90 19.95 -2.93 -18.86
CA GLY A 90 19.98 -4.40 -18.90
C GLY A 90 20.05 -5.11 -17.56
N LEU A 91 20.17 -4.38 -16.43
CA LEU A 91 20.23 -4.97 -15.08
C LEU A 91 19.02 -4.56 -14.25
N ARG A 92 18.23 -5.55 -13.81
CA ARG A 92 17.07 -5.39 -12.93
C ARG A 92 17.20 -6.39 -11.78
N PRO A 93 17.72 -5.98 -10.61
CA PRO A 93 17.83 -6.89 -9.49
C PRO A 93 16.45 -7.27 -8.95
N ALA A 94 16.38 -8.44 -8.31
CA ALA A 94 15.26 -8.76 -7.44
C ALA A 94 15.33 -7.84 -6.20
N ILE A 95 14.22 -7.22 -5.85
CA ILE A 95 14.10 -6.32 -4.70
C ILE A 95 13.29 -7.00 -3.61
N VAL A 96 13.75 -6.87 -2.37
CA VAL A 96 12.98 -7.22 -1.19
C VAL A 96 12.69 -5.93 -0.43
N ASP A 97 11.50 -5.38 -0.63
CA ASP A 97 11.00 -4.23 0.09
C ASP A 97 10.42 -4.70 1.43
N THR A 98 11.13 -4.38 2.51
CA THR A 98 10.81 -4.85 3.87
C THR A 98 9.90 -3.89 4.63
N THR A 99 9.51 -2.77 4.00
CA THR A 99 8.73 -1.66 4.55
C THR A 99 7.82 -1.09 3.47
N ALA A 100 7.02 -1.95 2.82
CA ALA A 100 6.29 -1.61 1.60
C ALA A 100 5.40 -0.36 1.72
N GLY A 101 4.80 -0.15 2.90
CA GLY A 101 4.02 1.04 3.20
C GLY A 101 2.90 1.26 2.18
N LEU A 102 2.82 2.49 1.66
CA LEU A 102 1.83 2.85 0.64
C LEU A 102 2.19 2.36 -0.77
N GLY A 103 3.32 1.70 -0.95
CA GLY A 103 3.77 1.13 -2.23
C GLY A 103 4.31 2.14 -3.23
N GLY A 104 4.71 3.33 -2.77
CA GLY A 104 5.22 4.40 -3.64
C GLY A 104 6.53 4.03 -4.35
N ASP A 105 7.47 3.40 -3.66
CA ASP A 105 8.79 3.07 -4.21
C ASP A 105 8.83 1.69 -4.87
N LEU A 106 8.15 0.68 -4.29
CA LEU A 106 7.99 -0.63 -4.94
C LEU A 106 7.32 -0.53 -6.31
N SER A 107 6.31 0.34 -6.47
CA SER A 107 5.60 0.46 -7.75
C SER A 107 6.48 1.09 -8.83
N VAL A 108 7.33 2.05 -8.46
CA VAL A 108 8.36 2.62 -9.35
C VAL A 108 9.37 1.54 -9.76
N LEU A 109 9.86 0.74 -8.81
CA LEU A 109 10.83 -0.33 -9.06
C LEU A 109 10.27 -1.45 -9.93
N ALA A 110 9.04 -1.86 -9.68
CA ALA A 110 8.31 -2.82 -10.49
C ALA A 110 8.07 -2.28 -11.91
N ASN A 111 7.68 -1.01 -12.03
CA ASN A 111 7.42 -0.37 -13.33
C ASN A 111 8.65 -0.27 -14.22
N ILE A 112 9.83 -0.06 -13.65
CA ILE A 112 11.07 -0.10 -14.44
C ILE A 112 11.52 -1.52 -14.78
N GLY A 113 10.92 -2.56 -14.19
CA GLY A 113 11.14 -3.97 -14.54
C GLY A 113 11.78 -4.83 -13.45
N CYS A 114 11.90 -4.37 -12.20
CA CYS A 114 12.38 -5.21 -11.11
C CYS A 114 11.27 -6.15 -10.62
N HIS A 115 11.63 -7.37 -10.22
CA HIS A 115 10.72 -8.22 -9.43
C HIS A 115 10.84 -7.81 -7.97
N VAL A 116 9.70 -7.57 -7.30
CA VAL A 116 9.65 -7.06 -5.94
C VAL A 116 8.88 -8.03 -5.05
N LEU A 117 9.55 -8.54 -4.02
CA LEU A 117 8.89 -9.11 -2.85
C LEU A 117 8.67 -7.97 -1.85
N ALA A 118 7.43 -7.65 -1.53
CA ALA A 118 7.05 -6.53 -0.68
C ALA A 118 6.39 -7.02 0.61
N MET A 119 6.80 -6.49 1.75
CA MET A 119 6.29 -6.86 3.07
C MET A 119 5.74 -5.63 3.81
N GLU A 120 4.55 -5.76 4.37
CA GLU A 120 3.96 -4.76 5.26
C GLU A 120 3.36 -5.44 6.48
N ARG A 121 3.75 -5.00 7.67
CA ARG A 121 3.28 -5.60 8.92
C ARG A 121 1.97 -5.01 9.40
N HIS A 122 1.73 -3.73 9.13
CA HIS A 122 0.60 -3.00 9.66
C HIS A 122 -0.68 -3.38 8.90
N PRO A 123 -1.66 -4.03 9.54
CA PRO A 123 -2.79 -4.64 8.84
C PRO A 123 -3.65 -3.61 8.08
N VAL A 124 -3.77 -2.39 8.61
CA VAL A 124 -4.49 -1.29 7.94
C VAL A 124 -3.82 -0.86 6.64
N ILE A 125 -2.49 -0.70 6.65
CA ILE A 125 -1.75 -0.25 5.47
C ILE A 125 -1.75 -1.37 4.43
N ALA A 126 -1.58 -2.61 4.87
CA ALA A 126 -1.70 -3.78 4.01
C ALA A 126 -3.09 -3.90 3.36
N ALA A 127 -4.17 -3.61 4.08
CA ALA A 127 -5.52 -3.62 3.53
C ALA A 127 -5.72 -2.52 2.47
N LEU A 128 -5.24 -1.29 2.73
CA LEU A 128 -5.25 -0.20 1.74
C LEU A 128 -4.45 -0.58 0.49
N PHE A 129 -3.27 -1.19 0.67
CA PHE A 129 -2.44 -1.64 -0.44
C PHE A 129 -3.13 -2.73 -1.24
N ASN A 130 -3.71 -3.75 -0.59
CA ASN A 130 -4.40 -4.85 -1.26
C ASN A 130 -5.59 -4.38 -2.10
N ASP A 131 -6.39 -3.44 -1.61
CA ASP A 131 -7.48 -2.85 -2.41
C ASP A 131 -6.92 -2.10 -3.63
N ALA A 132 -5.89 -1.27 -3.45
CA ALA A 132 -5.28 -0.54 -4.55
C ALA A 132 -4.60 -1.45 -5.58
N PHE A 133 -3.93 -2.50 -5.11
CA PHE A 133 -3.27 -3.49 -5.95
C PHE A 133 -4.28 -4.31 -6.75
N ARG A 134 -5.40 -4.73 -6.14
CA ARG A 134 -6.52 -5.36 -6.85
C ARG A 134 -7.06 -4.46 -7.95
N ARG A 135 -7.36 -3.19 -7.66
CA ARG A 135 -7.83 -2.22 -8.67
C ARG A 135 -6.81 -2.02 -9.80
N ALA A 136 -5.52 -2.02 -9.48
CA ALA A 136 -4.45 -1.94 -10.49
C ALA A 136 -4.37 -3.19 -11.37
N GLN A 137 -4.57 -4.38 -10.81
CA GLN A 137 -4.62 -5.63 -11.56
C GLN A 137 -5.85 -5.68 -12.49
N GLU A 138 -7.02 -5.26 -12.01
CA GLU A 138 -8.25 -5.17 -12.81
C GLU A 138 -8.11 -4.15 -13.95
N ALA A 139 -7.34 -3.08 -13.74
CA ALA A 139 -6.98 -2.11 -14.77
C ALA A 139 -5.78 -2.53 -15.64
N GLU A 140 -5.30 -3.77 -15.52
CA GLU A 140 -4.20 -4.36 -16.30
C GLU A 140 -2.90 -3.55 -16.26
N ILE A 141 -2.59 -2.96 -15.10
CA ILE A 141 -1.37 -2.17 -14.93
C ILE A 141 -0.13 -3.11 -15.03
N PRO A 142 0.77 -2.96 -16.04
CA PRO A 142 1.74 -3.99 -16.41
C PRO A 142 2.80 -4.36 -15.38
N TRP A 143 2.98 -3.54 -14.34
CA TRP A 143 3.98 -3.80 -13.31
C TRP A 143 3.45 -4.68 -12.18
N CYS A 144 2.14 -4.87 -12.08
CA CYS A 144 1.55 -5.68 -11.01
C CYS A 144 2.09 -7.11 -10.99
N ASP A 145 2.31 -7.72 -12.16
CA ASP A 145 2.85 -9.08 -12.30
C ASP A 145 4.27 -9.26 -11.73
N ARG A 146 4.96 -8.16 -11.43
CA ARG A 146 6.30 -8.18 -10.85
C ARG A 146 6.28 -8.03 -9.33
N VAL A 147 5.12 -7.82 -8.72
CA VAL A 147 4.99 -7.60 -7.27
C VAL A 147 4.38 -8.82 -6.62
N ASN A 148 5.08 -9.35 -5.62
CA ASN A 148 4.56 -10.31 -4.66
C ASN A 148 4.46 -9.62 -3.30
N PHE A 149 3.24 -9.36 -2.84
CA PHE A 149 2.98 -8.67 -1.59
C PHE A 149 2.60 -9.65 -0.47
N GLN A 150 3.15 -9.42 0.72
CA GLN A 150 2.88 -10.21 1.91
C GLN A 150 2.55 -9.29 3.09
N GLN A 151 1.40 -9.51 3.72
CA GLN A 151 1.14 -8.95 5.04
C GLN A 151 1.92 -9.77 6.06
N THR A 152 3.07 -9.27 6.52
CA THR A 152 3.96 -9.97 7.46
C THR A 152 4.93 -8.99 8.10
N ASP A 153 5.44 -9.32 9.29
CA ASP A 153 6.61 -8.62 9.83
C ASP A 153 7.87 -9.10 9.10
N SER A 154 8.56 -8.16 8.44
CA SER A 154 9.74 -8.48 7.65
C SER A 154 10.86 -9.08 8.49
N THR A 155 10.93 -8.79 9.79
CA THR A 155 11.93 -9.38 10.69
C THR A 155 11.76 -10.90 10.86
N GLU A 156 10.58 -11.45 10.62
CA GLU A 156 10.29 -12.88 10.72
C GLU A 156 10.69 -13.66 9.46
N VAL A 157 10.72 -12.98 8.31
CA VAL A 157 10.84 -13.63 6.99
C VAL A 157 12.14 -13.27 6.27
N VAL A 158 12.69 -12.08 6.50
CA VAL A 158 13.85 -11.56 5.75
C VAL A 158 15.08 -12.46 5.86
N SER A 159 15.27 -13.14 7.00
CA SER A 159 16.37 -14.10 7.21
C SER A 159 16.31 -15.31 6.27
N ARG A 160 15.15 -15.59 5.68
CA ARG A 160 14.92 -16.70 4.73
C ARG A 160 15.10 -16.28 3.28
N VAL A 161 15.27 -14.99 3.01
CA VAL A 161 15.57 -14.47 1.68
C VAL A 161 17.00 -14.84 1.33
N SER A 162 17.17 -15.61 0.26
CA SER A 162 18.49 -16.10 -0.16
C SER A 162 19.24 -15.17 -1.11
N HIS A 163 18.51 -14.32 -1.86
CA HIS A 163 19.07 -13.44 -2.88
C HIS A 163 18.19 -12.19 -3.08
N GLY A 164 18.80 -11.10 -3.54
CA GLY A 164 18.10 -9.84 -3.85
C GLY A 164 18.69 -8.65 -3.09
N VAL A 165 18.26 -7.44 -3.47
CA VAL A 165 18.59 -6.21 -2.76
C VAL A 165 17.52 -5.96 -1.71
N ILE A 166 17.91 -5.94 -0.44
CA ILE A 166 17.01 -5.59 0.66
C ILE A 166 16.89 -4.07 0.72
N TYR A 167 15.67 -3.57 0.54
CA TYR A 167 15.31 -2.16 0.63
C TYR A 167 14.56 -1.89 1.94
N LEU A 168 14.95 -0.80 2.61
CA LEU A 168 14.49 -0.39 3.94
C LEU A 168 14.19 1.11 3.90
N ASP A 169 12.94 1.48 4.15
CA ASP A 169 12.49 2.85 4.41
C ASP A 169 11.49 2.85 5.57
N PRO A 170 11.98 2.59 6.81
CA PRO A 170 11.11 2.61 7.97
C PRO A 170 10.63 4.04 8.23
N MET A 171 9.41 4.17 8.76
CA MET A 171 8.92 5.47 9.22
C MET A 171 9.79 5.97 10.38
N PHE A 172 10.68 6.92 10.09
CA PHE A 172 11.49 7.58 11.11
C PHE A 172 10.59 8.46 12.01
N PRO A 173 10.94 8.60 13.30
CA PRO A 173 10.26 9.53 14.18
C PRO A 173 10.28 10.93 13.54
N LYS A 174 9.12 11.60 13.50
CA LYS A 174 9.11 13.01 13.14
C LYS A 174 9.89 13.77 14.20
N GLU A 175 11.05 14.31 13.84
CA GLU A 175 11.69 15.32 14.68
C GLU A 175 10.67 16.45 14.89
N ARG A 176 10.41 16.82 16.14
CA ARG A 176 9.65 18.05 16.42
C ARG A 176 10.45 19.17 15.75
N LYS A 177 9.85 19.82 14.74
CA LYS A 177 10.36 21.12 14.28
C LYS A 177 10.54 21.98 15.53
N ALA A 178 11.77 22.44 15.79
CA ALA A 178 11.99 23.48 16.78
C ALA A 178 11.10 24.67 16.39
N ALA A 179 10.33 25.14 17.37
CA ALA A 179 9.35 26.22 17.24
C ALA A 179 9.99 27.52 16.76
#